data_AF-A0A1G0NT22-F1
#
_entry.id   AF-A0A1G0NT22-F1
#
_cell.length_a   1.000
_cell.length_b   1.000
_cell.length_c   1.000
_cell.angle_alpha   90.00
_cell.angle_beta   90.00
_cell.angle_gamma   90.00
#
_symmetry.space_group_name_H-M   'P 1'
#
loop_
_entity.id
_entity.type
_entity.pdbx_description
1 polymer ?
#
loop_
_entity_poly.entity_id
_entity_poly.type
_entity_poly.pdbx_seq_one_letter_code
_entity_poly.pdbx_strand_id
1 'polypeptide(L)'
;MVLLALPVIWMLGCRASSQVSSSLGNKYRYFVSLSAPQKSDSLMFRDDRMIIQFRFDDPAIRFQLQNISPASMRLDWAHASLAVGGPPLPVRTIATYYDTSSVPTPSSPIPSLGVIRDVVAPKANISVRGREWRLADLLPTTDGNSFERESAIRNMVGRTIELNLPVRFDDDAVVYRFVFFIDSVRQISWSEYSRPAWLPPAPRVPSLGPSSEDRITTALIVGGFAGFFRFMIMKKKTPVIE
;
A
#
# COMPACT_ATOMS: atom_id res chain seq x y z
N MET A 1 56.62 -35.20 -46.69
CA MET A 1 55.70 -34.09 -46.99
C MET A 1 54.30 -34.58 -46.66
N VAL A 2 53.80 -34.28 -45.46
CA VAL A 2 52.45 -34.66 -45.00
C VAL A 2 51.78 -33.38 -44.52
N LEU A 3 50.74 -32.98 -45.26
CA LEU A 3 49.94 -31.79 -45.02
C LEU A 3 48.80 -32.17 -44.07
N LEU A 4 48.77 -31.59 -42.87
CA LEU A 4 47.72 -31.81 -41.87
C LEU A 4 46.91 -30.51 -41.74
N ALA A 5 45.75 -30.48 -42.40
CA ALA A 5 44.81 -29.37 -42.33
C ALA A 5 43.78 -29.64 -41.22
N LEU A 6 43.80 -28.80 -40.18
CA LEU A 6 42.80 -28.76 -39.11
C LEU A 6 41.74 -27.70 -39.44
N PRO A 7 40.44 -28.04 -39.50
CA PRO A 7 39.38 -27.04 -39.62
C PRO A 7 39.05 -26.44 -38.24
N VAL A 8 39.29 -25.14 -38.10
CA VAL A 8 38.83 -24.33 -36.95
C VAL A 8 37.34 -24.06 -37.12
N ILE A 9 36.51 -24.78 -36.37
CA ILE A 9 35.07 -24.58 -36.30
C ILE A 9 34.81 -23.37 -35.38
N TRP A 10 34.47 -22.24 -35.98
CA TRP A 10 33.96 -21.05 -35.28
C TRP A 10 32.53 -21.35 -34.77
N MET A 11 32.39 -21.68 -33.49
CA MET A 11 31.08 -21.72 -32.85
C MET A 11 30.61 -20.28 -32.55
N LEU A 12 29.85 -19.73 -33.50
CA LEU A 12 28.96 -18.58 -33.28
C LEU A 12 27.84 -19.00 -32.33
N GLY A 13 28.10 -18.90 -31.03
CA GLY A 13 27.07 -19.01 -30.00
C GLY A 13 26.15 -17.80 -30.08
N CYS A 14 25.02 -17.93 -30.78
CA CYS A 14 23.89 -17.03 -30.61
C CYS A 14 23.43 -17.08 -29.15
N ARG A 15 23.86 -16.12 -28.34
CA ARG A 15 23.19 -15.80 -27.07
C ARG A 15 21.85 -15.14 -27.41
N ALA A 16 20.84 -15.96 -27.67
CA ALA A 16 19.45 -15.52 -27.59
C ALA A 16 19.14 -15.27 -26.11
N SER A 17 19.52 -14.10 -25.59
CA SER A 17 18.94 -13.56 -24.36
C SER A 17 17.50 -13.18 -24.70
N SER A 18 16.60 -14.14 -24.58
CA SER A 18 15.17 -13.88 -24.60
C SER A 18 14.85 -12.93 -23.44
N GLN A 19 14.74 -11.65 -23.76
CA GLN A 19 14.08 -10.66 -22.92
C GLN A 19 12.63 -11.12 -22.80
N VAL A 20 12.34 -11.89 -21.76
CA VAL A 20 10.98 -12.11 -21.31
C VAL A 20 10.47 -10.74 -20.87
N SER A 21 9.85 -10.01 -21.80
CA SER A 21 9.11 -8.80 -21.49
C SER A 21 8.05 -9.20 -20.46
N SER A 22 8.22 -8.81 -19.21
CA SER A 22 7.22 -9.11 -18.21
C SER A 22 5.90 -8.47 -18.66
N SER A 23 4.79 -9.22 -18.57
CA SER A 23 3.46 -8.69 -18.85
C SER A 23 3.08 -7.50 -17.95
N LEU A 24 3.90 -7.22 -16.93
CA LEU A 24 3.79 -6.13 -15.98
C LEU A 24 4.41 -4.82 -16.48
N GLY A 25 5.18 -4.83 -17.58
CA GLY A 25 5.89 -3.65 -18.09
C GLY A 25 7.23 -3.37 -17.39
N ASN A 26 7.70 -2.13 -17.44
CA ASN A 26 8.93 -1.70 -16.78
C ASN A 26 8.66 -1.19 -15.36
N LYS A 27 9.61 -1.46 -14.46
CA LYS A 27 9.60 -0.98 -13.08
C LYS A 27 10.46 0.27 -12.95
N TYR A 28 10.01 1.22 -12.14
CA TYR A 28 10.68 2.49 -11.91
C TYR A 28 10.91 2.72 -10.41
N ARG A 29 12.02 3.38 -10.09
CA ARG A 29 12.38 3.82 -8.75
C ARG A 29 12.63 5.32 -8.74
N TYR A 30 11.96 5.99 -7.82
CA TYR A 30 12.15 7.42 -7.57
C TYR A 30 13.32 7.66 -6.63
N PHE A 31 14.05 8.72 -6.90
CA PHE A 31 15.05 9.30 -6.01
C PHE A 31 14.50 10.62 -5.52
N VAL A 32 14.51 10.79 -4.21
CA VAL A 32 13.85 11.89 -3.51
C VAL A 32 14.80 12.48 -2.49
N SER A 33 14.70 13.80 -2.32
CA SER A 33 15.43 14.58 -1.34
C SER A 33 14.45 15.29 -0.41
N LEU A 34 14.85 15.55 0.82
CA LEU A 34 14.09 16.41 1.72
C LEU A 34 14.42 17.86 1.34
N SER A 35 13.40 18.69 1.17
CA SER A 35 13.53 20.11 0.81
C SER A 35 13.12 21.04 1.96
N ALA A 36 12.17 20.61 2.81
CA ALA A 36 11.74 21.31 4.01
C ALA A 36 11.47 20.32 5.14
N PRO A 37 11.65 20.70 6.42
CA PRO A 37 12.02 22.04 6.91
C PRO A 37 13.50 22.41 6.67
N GLN A 38 14.35 21.43 6.39
CA GLN A 38 15.74 21.62 6.01
C GLN A 38 16.08 20.71 4.83
N LYS A 39 16.90 21.20 3.89
CA LYS A 39 17.36 20.39 2.76
C LYS A 39 18.25 19.24 3.22
N SER A 40 17.96 18.01 2.76
CA SER A 40 18.72 16.81 3.13
C SER A 40 18.58 15.70 2.08
N ASP A 41 19.70 15.33 1.45
CA ASP A 41 19.76 14.23 0.47
C ASP A 41 19.73 12.85 1.15
N SER A 42 20.04 12.80 2.46
CA SER A 42 19.95 11.58 3.27
C SER A 42 18.57 11.34 3.86
N LEU A 43 17.58 12.17 3.50
CA LEU A 43 16.20 12.13 3.99
C LEU A 43 16.13 12.15 5.52
N MET A 44 17.02 12.92 6.14
CA MET A 44 17.12 13.05 7.59
C MET A 44 16.86 14.50 8.02
N PHE A 45 16.07 14.65 9.08
CA PHE A 45 15.84 15.90 9.79
C PHE A 45 16.22 15.74 11.27
N ARG A 46 16.75 16.82 11.85
CA ARG A 46 17.11 16.91 13.25
C ARG A 46 16.91 18.33 13.75
N ASP A 47 16.30 18.47 14.91
CA ASP A 47 16.26 19.70 15.70
C ASP A 47 16.70 19.42 17.15
N ASP A 48 16.23 20.24 18.09
CA ASP A 48 16.47 20.12 19.52
C ASP A 48 15.55 19.07 20.21
N ARG A 49 14.48 18.63 19.55
CA ARG A 49 13.43 17.78 20.13
C ARG A 49 13.41 16.37 19.54
N MET A 50 13.74 16.20 18.26
CA MET A 50 13.69 14.91 17.59
C MET A 50 14.72 14.74 16.48
N ILE A 51 14.95 13.47 16.14
CA ILE A 51 15.66 13.04 14.93
C ILE A 51 14.72 12.14 14.15
N ILE A 52 14.52 12.41 12.87
CA ILE A 52 13.72 11.57 11.99
C ILE A 52 14.47 11.28 10.69
N GLN A 53 14.48 10.00 10.30
CA GLN A 53 15.02 9.55 9.03
C GLN A 53 13.94 8.85 8.23
N PHE A 54 13.73 9.29 6.99
CA PHE A 54 12.73 8.74 6.09
C PHE A 54 13.34 7.78 5.08
N ARG A 55 12.51 6.87 4.58
CA ARG A 55 12.80 6.00 3.45
C ARG A 55 11.53 5.81 2.63
N PHE A 56 11.65 6.03 1.33
CA PHE A 56 10.55 5.80 0.40
C PHE A 56 10.55 4.36 -0.07
N ASP A 57 9.43 3.68 0.11
CA ASP A 57 9.13 2.42 -0.55
C ASP A 57 7.88 2.61 -1.43
N ASP A 58 7.58 1.62 -2.26
CA ASP A 58 6.49 1.73 -3.24
C ASP A 58 5.13 2.12 -2.64
N PRO A 59 4.61 1.51 -1.55
CA PRO A 59 3.28 1.83 -1.05
C PRO A 59 3.25 2.92 0.03
N ALA A 60 4.39 3.33 0.58
CA ALA A 60 4.43 4.17 1.78
C ALA A 60 5.77 4.87 2.00
N ILE A 61 5.75 5.92 2.83
CA ILE A 61 6.96 6.51 3.42
C ILE A 61 7.20 5.81 4.76
N ARG A 62 8.32 5.11 4.88
CA ARG A 62 8.82 4.63 6.17
C ARG A 62 9.61 5.70 6.87
N PHE A 63 9.62 5.63 8.19
CA PHE A 63 10.54 6.45 8.97
C PHE A 63 10.96 5.77 10.27
N GLN A 64 12.11 6.21 10.78
CA GLN A 64 12.54 6.00 12.15
C GLN A 64 12.61 7.36 12.82
N LEU A 65 11.94 7.52 13.96
CA LEU A 65 11.89 8.76 14.72
C LEU A 65 12.39 8.48 16.13
N GLN A 66 13.36 9.27 16.59
CA GLN A 66 13.86 9.28 17.95
C GLN A 66 13.47 10.58 18.67
N ASN A 67 12.86 10.46 19.86
CA ASN A 67 12.65 11.57 20.77
C ASN A 67 13.98 11.89 21.47
N ILE A 68 14.54 13.07 21.27
CA ILE A 68 15.75 13.52 21.99
C ILE A 68 15.45 14.61 23.00
N SER A 69 14.18 15.01 23.13
CA SER A 69 13.72 15.93 24.17
C SER A 69 13.68 15.23 25.55
N PRO A 70 13.76 15.99 26.66
CA PRO A 70 13.57 15.44 28.00
C PRO A 70 12.12 15.05 28.31
N ALA A 71 11.15 15.57 27.54
CA ALA A 71 9.73 15.30 27.68
C ALA A 71 9.29 14.07 26.89
N SER A 72 8.13 13.52 27.23
CA SER A 72 7.47 12.54 26.35
C SER A 72 6.80 13.25 25.18
N MET A 73 6.82 12.63 24.00
CA MET A 73 6.12 13.17 22.84
C MET A 73 5.08 12.19 22.30
N ARG A 74 4.11 12.70 21.53
CA ARG A 74 3.06 11.88 20.91
C ARG A 74 2.88 12.28 19.46
N LEU A 75 2.79 11.29 18.58
CA LEU A 75 2.40 11.51 17.18
C LEU A 75 0.88 11.50 17.08
N ASP A 76 0.28 12.59 16.61
CA ASP A 76 -1.16 12.73 16.44
C ASP A 76 -1.57 12.34 15.02
N TRP A 77 -1.76 11.04 14.83
CA TRP A 77 -2.10 10.43 13.55
C TRP A 77 -3.48 10.80 13.02
N ALA A 78 -4.41 11.23 13.88
CA ALA A 78 -5.74 11.64 13.46
C ALA A 78 -5.70 12.92 12.60
N HIS A 79 -4.68 13.76 12.80
CA HIS A 79 -4.47 15.02 12.07
C HIS A 79 -3.28 14.95 11.11
N ALA A 80 -2.57 13.82 11.03
CA ALA A 80 -1.50 13.62 10.08
C ALA A 80 -2.05 13.46 8.66
N SER A 81 -1.35 14.03 7.68
CA SER A 81 -1.76 13.97 6.28
C SER A 81 -0.59 13.87 5.32
N LEU A 82 -0.84 13.28 4.16
CA LEU A 82 0.13 13.12 3.08
C LEU A 82 -0.47 13.60 1.76
N ALA A 83 0.24 14.46 1.04
CA ALA A 83 -0.14 14.98 -0.26
C ALA A 83 0.89 14.58 -1.32
N VAL A 84 0.42 14.14 -2.49
CA VAL A 84 1.25 13.78 -3.64
C VAL A 84 0.77 14.61 -4.85
N GLY A 85 1.30 15.83 -5.00
CA GLY A 85 0.91 16.74 -6.08
C GLY A 85 -0.59 17.10 -6.13
N GLY A 86 -1.30 17.00 -4.99
CA GLY A 86 -2.74 17.19 -4.88
C GLY A 86 -3.15 17.55 -3.43
N PRO A 87 -4.45 17.46 -3.09
CA PRO A 87 -4.90 17.76 -1.73
C PRO A 87 -4.34 16.76 -0.71
N PRO A 88 -4.11 17.19 0.55
CA PRO A 88 -3.64 16.31 1.61
C PRO A 88 -4.69 15.24 1.93
N LEU A 89 -4.24 13.98 2.01
CA LEU A 89 -5.07 12.84 2.34
C LEU A 89 -4.74 12.33 3.75
N PRO A 90 -5.72 11.83 4.51
CA PRO A 90 -5.47 11.18 5.78
C PRO A 90 -4.61 9.94 5.59
N VAL A 91 -3.83 9.59 6.62
CA VAL A 91 -2.81 8.54 6.54
C VAL A 91 -3.16 7.30 7.35
N ARG A 92 -2.52 6.19 7.01
CA ARG A 92 -2.49 4.93 7.76
C ARG A 92 -1.08 4.67 8.26
N THR A 93 -1.01 4.08 9.44
CA THR A 93 0.22 3.62 10.10
C THR A 93 0.35 2.12 9.97
N ILE A 94 1.46 1.54 10.45
CA ILE A 94 1.64 0.09 10.44
C ILE A 94 0.58 -0.62 11.27
N ALA A 95 0.15 -0.01 12.38
CA ALA A 95 -0.86 -0.56 13.28
C ALA A 95 -2.29 -0.51 12.70
N THR A 96 -2.56 0.45 11.81
CA THR A 96 -3.90 0.66 11.22
C THR A 96 -3.94 0.33 9.73
N TYR A 97 -2.91 -0.35 9.23
CA TYR A 97 -2.68 -0.51 7.79
C TYR A 97 -3.87 -1.14 7.06
N TYR A 98 -4.47 -2.19 7.63
CA TYR A 98 -5.66 -2.87 7.09
C TYR A 98 -6.93 -2.60 7.91
N ASP A 99 -6.98 -1.48 8.62
CA ASP A 99 -8.20 -1.08 9.31
C ASP A 99 -9.17 -0.45 8.29
N THR A 100 -10.42 -0.91 8.24
CA THR A 100 -11.48 -0.28 7.43
C THR A 100 -12.36 0.68 8.25
N SER A 101 -12.13 0.75 9.56
CA SER A 101 -12.93 1.57 10.44
C SER A 101 -12.79 3.07 10.13
N SER A 102 -13.83 3.82 10.48
CA SER A 102 -13.83 5.28 10.52
C SER A 102 -13.19 5.82 11.80
N VAL A 103 -12.75 4.95 12.72
CA VAL A 103 -12.14 5.35 13.98
C VAL A 103 -10.83 6.09 13.69
N PRO A 104 -10.60 7.26 14.31
CA PRO A 104 -9.33 7.95 14.19
C PRO A 104 -8.17 7.07 14.61
N THR A 105 -7.06 7.13 13.85
CA THR A 105 -5.84 6.41 14.21
C THR A 105 -5.35 6.89 15.57
N PRO A 106 -5.13 5.98 16.54
CA PRO A 106 -4.73 6.36 17.90
C PRO A 106 -3.34 6.98 17.90
N SER A 107 -3.11 8.01 18.71
CA SER A 107 -1.80 8.65 18.82
C SER A 107 -0.74 7.69 19.38
N SER A 108 0.49 7.77 18.87
CA SER A 108 1.61 6.93 19.35
C SER A 108 2.47 7.70 20.36
N PRO A 109 2.53 7.28 21.64
CA PRO A 109 3.43 7.88 22.62
C PRO A 109 4.87 7.40 22.39
N ILE A 110 5.82 8.31 22.58
CA ILE A 110 7.25 8.04 22.45
C ILE A 110 7.93 8.69 23.67
N PRO A 111 8.42 7.89 24.63
CA PRO A 111 9.06 8.43 25.83
C PRO A 111 10.32 9.22 25.45
N SER A 112 10.85 10.00 26.39
CA SER A 112 12.17 10.64 26.24
C SER A 112 13.22 9.58 25.88
N LEU A 113 14.11 9.90 24.93
CA LEU A 113 15.11 9.00 24.35
C LEU A 113 14.52 7.76 23.63
N GLY A 114 13.19 7.66 23.54
CA GLY A 114 12.49 6.58 22.87
C GLY A 114 12.61 6.65 21.35
N VAL A 115 12.50 5.49 20.71
CA VAL A 115 12.54 5.34 19.26
C VAL A 115 11.28 4.65 18.79
N ILE A 116 10.68 5.17 17.72
CA ILE A 116 9.60 4.50 16.98
C ILE A 116 10.04 4.25 15.54
N ARG A 117 9.53 3.17 14.97
CA ARG A 117 9.59 2.89 13.53
C ARG A 117 8.17 2.70 13.04
N ASP A 118 7.77 3.48 12.06
CA ASP A 118 6.42 3.41 11.51
C ASP A 118 6.43 3.74 10.02
N VAL A 119 5.25 3.70 9.42
CA VAL A 119 4.98 3.97 8.02
C VAL A 119 3.86 4.99 7.89
N VAL A 120 3.87 5.70 6.78
CA VAL A 120 2.81 6.63 6.41
C VAL A 120 2.38 6.29 4.99
N ALA A 121 1.16 5.78 4.86
CA ALA A 121 0.52 5.50 3.58
C ALA A 121 -0.79 6.28 3.47
N PRO A 122 -1.17 6.81 2.29
CA PRO A 122 -2.49 7.43 2.12
C PRO A 122 -3.60 6.40 2.41
N LYS A 123 -4.62 6.80 3.17
CA LYS A 123 -5.77 5.92 3.47
C LYS A 123 -6.48 5.45 2.20
N ALA A 124 -6.53 6.31 1.17
CA ALA A 124 -7.13 5.98 -0.12
C ALA A 124 -6.37 4.90 -0.90
N ASN A 125 -5.08 4.67 -0.60
CA ASN A 125 -4.26 3.67 -1.30
C ASN A 125 -4.52 2.24 -0.81
N ILE A 126 -5.28 2.07 0.27
CA ILE A 126 -5.58 0.77 0.86
C ILE A 126 -7.07 0.55 0.79
N SER A 127 -7.49 -0.41 -0.02
CA SER A 127 -8.91 -0.69 -0.26
C SER A 127 -9.18 -2.19 -0.31
N VAL A 128 -10.43 -2.57 -0.08
CA VAL A 128 -10.89 -3.94 -0.30
C VAL A 128 -11.62 -3.97 -1.64
N ARG A 129 -11.19 -4.86 -2.55
CA ARG A 129 -11.89 -5.12 -3.81
C ARG A 129 -12.32 -6.57 -3.86
N GLY A 130 -13.62 -6.80 -3.70
CA GLY A 130 -14.16 -8.15 -3.59
C GLY A 130 -13.68 -8.82 -2.30
N ARG A 131 -12.84 -9.84 -2.44
CA ARG A 131 -12.26 -10.62 -1.31
C ARG A 131 -10.77 -10.37 -1.10
N GLU A 132 -10.20 -9.38 -1.79
CA GLU A 132 -8.76 -9.08 -1.75
C GLU A 132 -8.51 -7.66 -1.28
N TRP A 133 -7.47 -7.52 -0.45
CA TRP A 133 -6.88 -6.23 -0.18
C TRP A 133 -6.07 -5.75 -1.39
N ARG A 134 -6.31 -4.51 -1.78
CA ARG A 134 -5.57 -3.81 -2.84
C ARG A 134 -4.76 -2.70 -2.20
N LEU A 135 -3.47 -2.74 -2.48
CA LEU A 135 -2.51 -1.73 -2.08
C LEU A 135 -2.07 -1.01 -3.35
N ALA A 136 -2.29 0.30 -3.40
CA ALA A 136 -1.78 1.17 -4.44
C ALA A 136 -0.43 1.76 -4.00
N ASP A 137 0.46 1.92 -4.97
CA ASP A 137 1.73 2.60 -4.75
C ASP A 137 1.49 4.08 -4.41
N LEU A 138 2.37 4.66 -3.59
CA LEU A 138 2.42 6.08 -3.27
C LEU A 138 2.62 6.94 -4.52
N LEU A 139 3.47 6.45 -5.43
CA LEU A 139 3.77 7.04 -6.73
C LEU A 139 3.59 5.94 -7.79
N PRO A 140 3.17 6.26 -9.03
CA PRO A 140 3.13 5.25 -10.08
C PRO A 140 4.54 4.71 -10.33
N THR A 141 4.75 3.40 -10.17
CA THR A 141 6.09 2.79 -10.33
C THR A 141 6.19 1.82 -11.49
N THR A 142 5.08 1.54 -12.19
CA THR A 142 5.02 0.50 -13.22
C THR A 142 4.23 0.99 -14.43
N ASP A 143 4.80 0.92 -15.63
CA ASP A 143 4.17 1.45 -16.85
C ASP A 143 3.17 0.48 -17.50
N GLY A 144 3.24 -0.82 -17.20
CA GLY A 144 2.38 -1.81 -17.86
C GLY A 144 2.51 -1.83 -19.39
N ASN A 145 3.68 -1.46 -19.93
CA ASN A 145 3.92 -1.27 -21.37
C ASN A 145 3.03 -0.18 -22.02
N SER A 146 2.52 0.77 -21.23
CA SER A 146 1.73 1.90 -21.73
C SER A 146 2.57 3.18 -21.75
N PHE A 147 2.67 3.79 -22.93
CA PHE A 147 3.34 5.09 -23.12
C PHE A 147 2.75 6.20 -22.24
N GLU A 148 1.43 6.20 -22.06
CA GLU A 148 0.73 7.18 -21.21
C GLU A 148 1.17 7.06 -19.75
N ARG A 149 1.29 5.82 -19.25
CA ARG A 149 1.75 5.56 -17.88
C ARG A 149 3.23 5.85 -17.71
N GLU A 150 4.06 5.48 -18.67
CA GLU A 150 5.49 5.85 -18.66
C GLU A 150 5.65 7.37 -18.60
N SER A 151 4.90 8.11 -19.43
CA SER A 151 4.91 9.57 -19.43
C SER A 151 4.45 10.13 -18.08
N ALA A 152 3.39 9.58 -17.49
CA ALA A 152 2.91 9.97 -16.17
C ALA A 152 3.97 9.77 -15.08
N ILE A 153 4.71 8.65 -15.11
CA ILE A 153 5.82 8.34 -14.20
C ILE A 153 6.94 9.38 -14.34
N ARG A 154 7.38 9.65 -15.57
CA ARG A 154 8.45 10.62 -15.84
C ARG A 154 8.05 12.04 -15.45
N ASN A 155 6.78 12.41 -15.63
CA ASN A 155 6.23 13.72 -15.27
C ASN A 155 6.07 13.95 -13.76
N MET A 156 6.38 12.96 -12.92
CA MET A 156 6.47 13.15 -11.47
C MET A 156 7.79 13.81 -11.05
N VAL A 157 8.84 13.75 -11.88
CA VAL A 157 10.10 14.45 -11.61
C VAL A 157 9.85 15.95 -11.48
N GLY A 158 10.43 16.56 -10.45
CA GLY A 158 10.23 17.97 -10.14
C GLY A 158 8.98 18.28 -9.29
N ARG A 159 8.15 17.27 -9.00
CA ARG A 159 7.00 17.44 -8.09
C ARG A 159 7.40 17.23 -6.63
N THR A 160 6.52 17.64 -5.74
CA THR A 160 6.69 17.49 -4.30
C THR A 160 5.72 16.50 -3.69
N ILE A 161 6.16 15.89 -2.60
CA ILE A 161 5.37 15.08 -1.69
C ILE A 161 5.42 15.78 -0.34
N GLU A 162 4.27 16.03 0.28
CA GLU A 162 4.19 16.76 1.54
C GLU A 162 3.58 15.89 2.62
N LEU A 163 4.32 15.69 3.71
CA LEU A 163 3.89 15.03 4.93
C LEU A 163 3.73 16.06 6.03
N ASN A 164 2.50 16.24 6.51
CA ASN A 164 2.20 17.01 7.71
C ASN A 164 2.09 16.04 8.88
N LEU A 165 3.01 16.15 9.83
CA LEU A 165 3.09 15.29 11.01
C LEU A 165 2.93 16.14 12.29
N PRO A 166 1.72 16.18 12.86
CA PRO A 166 1.49 16.83 14.15
C PRO A 166 2.11 16.01 15.29
N VAL A 167 2.94 16.68 16.08
CA VAL A 167 3.65 16.13 17.23
C VAL A 167 3.30 16.97 18.45
N ARG A 168 2.96 16.30 19.55
CA ARG A 168 2.68 16.94 20.84
C ARG A 168 3.80 16.64 21.83
N PHE A 169 4.30 17.66 22.52
CA PHE A 169 5.26 17.57 23.62
C PHE A 169 4.59 18.16 24.85
N ASP A 170 4.26 17.34 25.85
CA ASP A 170 3.45 17.76 27.00
C ASP A 170 2.22 18.61 26.58
N ASP A 171 2.27 19.93 26.73
CA ASP A 171 1.19 20.88 26.36
C ASP A 171 1.37 21.57 24.99
N ASP A 172 2.54 21.47 24.37
CA ASP A 172 2.85 22.10 23.08
C ASP A 172 2.48 21.19 21.91
N ALA A 173 1.71 21.70 20.95
CA ALA A 173 1.45 21.03 19.68
C ALA A 173 2.20 21.72 18.53
N VAL A 174 3.05 20.97 17.83
CA VAL A 174 3.82 21.46 16.67
C VAL A 174 3.50 20.59 15.47
N VAL A 175 3.21 21.23 14.33
CA VAL A 175 3.03 20.51 13.06
C VAL A 175 4.32 20.57 12.26
N TYR A 176 5.00 19.44 12.14
CA TYR A 176 6.17 19.33 11.28
C TYR A 176 5.73 19.08 9.84
N ARG A 177 6.08 20.02 8.95
CA ARG A 177 5.80 19.94 7.52
C ARG A 177 7.06 19.48 6.78
N PHE A 178 7.09 18.22 6.41
CA PHE A 178 8.17 17.63 5.61
C PHE A 178 7.79 17.70 4.13
N VAL A 179 8.61 18.38 3.34
CA VAL A 179 8.42 18.47 1.88
C VAL A 179 9.54 17.73 1.20
N PHE A 180 9.21 16.69 0.45
CA PHE A 180 10.15 15.90 -0.33
C PHE A 180 10.05 16.30 -1.80
N PHE A 181 11.19 16.41 -2.46
CA PHE A 181 11.27 16.74 -3.88
C PHE A 181 11.67 15.48 -4.67
N ILE A 182 10.99 15.23 -5.79
CA ILE A 182 11.30 14.10 -6.67
C ILE A 182 12.42 14.51 -7.63
N ASP A 183 13.67 14.18 -7.27
CA ASP A 183 14.86 14.60 -8.01
C ASP A 183 14.97 13.89 -9.36
N SER A 184 14.71 12.58 -9.39
CA SER A 184 14.79 11.78 -10.61
C SER A 184 14.00 10.48 -10.49
N VAL A 185 13.78 9.84 -11.64
CA VAL A 185 13.22 8.49 -11.73
C VAL A 185 14.10 7.65 -12.64
N ARG A 186 14.36 6.41 -12.25
CA ARG A 186 15.13 5.46 -13.07
C ARG A 186 14.35 4.18 -13.25
N GLN A 187 14.42 3.62 -14.45
CA GLN A 187 13.98 2.26 -14.69
C GLN A 187 14.93 1.29 -13.97
N ILE A 188 14.36 0.27 -13.33
CA ILE A 188 15.09 -0.81 -12.67
C ILE A 188 14.61 -2.16 -13.20
N SER A 189 15.44 -3.18 -13.10
CA SER A 189 14.98 -4.55 -13.36
C SER A 189 14.00 -5.01 -12.29
N TRP A 190 13.00 -5.82 -12.68
CA TRP A 190 12.13 -6.49 -11.72
C TRP A 190 12.90 -7.39 -10.75
N SER A 191 14.07 -7.91 -11.14
CA SER A 191 14.93 -8.69 -10.26
C SER A 191 15.58 -7.86 -9.14
N GLU A 192 15.70 -6.54 -9.33
CA GLU A 192 16.21 -5.60 -8.32
C GLU A 192 15.09 -5.07 -7.40
N TYR A 193 13.84 -5.31 -7.76
CA TYR A 193 12.70 -4.95 -6.94
C TYR A 193 12.51 -5.98 -5.82
N SER A 194 12.48 -5.49 -4.59
CA SER A 194 12.16 -6.28 -3.41
C SER A 194 10.92 -5.71 -2.76
N ARG A 195 9.88 -6.53 -2.63
CA ARG A 195 8.68 -6.13 -1.89
C ARG A 195 9.10 -5.76 -0.45
N PRO A 196 8.58 -4.65 0.11
CA PRO A 196 9.02 -4.25 1.44
C PRO A 196 8.63 -5.27 2.52
N ALA A 197 9.61 -5.79 3.24
CA ALA A 197 9.41 -6.85 4.25
C ALA A 197 8.63 -6.41 5.49
N TRP A 198 8.50 -5.10 5.72
CA TRP A 198 7.76 -4.53 6.86
C TRP A 198 6.24 -4.58 6.68
N LEU A 199 5.77 -4.81 5.45
CA LEU A 199 4.36 -4.77 5.13
C LEU A 199 3.62 -5.87 5.91
N PRO A 200 2.65 -5.54 6.77
CA PRO A 200 1.92 -6.58 7.49
C PRO A 200 1.20 -7.51 6.51
N PRO A 201 1.01 -8.80 6.87
CA PRO A 201 0.21 -9.70 6.08
C PRO A 201 -1.24 -9.21 6.04
N ALA A 202 -1.84 -9.21 4.85
CA ALA A 202 -3.22 -8.80 4.69
C ALA A 202 -4.14 -9.76 5.48
N PRO A 203 -5.04 -9.25 6.34
CA PRO A 203 -5.99 -10.10 7.04
C PRO A 203 -6.98 -10.69 6.02
N ARG A 204 -7.59 -11.82 6.36
CA ARG A 204 -8.66 -12.39 5.54
C ARG A 204 -9.82 -11.41 5.52
N VAL A 205 -10.26 -11.02 4.33
CA VAL A 205 -11.49 -10.25 4.16
C VAL A 205 -12.65 -11.17 4.59
N PRO A 206 -13.48 -10.80 5.58
CA PRO A 206 -14.65 -11.58 5.93
C PRO A 206 -15.47 -11.80 4.66
N SER A 207 -15.86 -13.06 4.38
CA SER A 207 -16.85 -13.29 3.33
C SER A 207 -18.08 -12.48 3.72
N LEU A 208 -18.54 -11.57 2.84
CA LEU A 208 -19.90 -11.04 2.95
C LEU A 208 -20.80 -12.27 3.11
N GLY A 209 -21.40 -12.42 4.29
CA GLY A 209 -22.45 -13.41 4.48
C GLY A 209 -23.56 -13.17 3.47
N PRO A 210 -24.42 -14.17 3.22
CA PRO A 210 -25.55 -14.01 2.31
C PRO A 210 -26.28 -12.70 2.65
N SER A 211 -26.55 -11.90 1.62
CA SER A 211 -27.19 -10.60 1.78
C SER A 211 -28.55 -10.79 2.48
N SER A 212 -29.12 -9.73 3.05
CA SER A 212 -30.49 -9.80 3.58
C SER A 212 -31.49 -10.28 2.52
N GLU A 213 -31.24 -10.02 1.24
CA GLU A 213 -32.03 -10.52 0.12
C GLU A 213 -31.84 -12.03 -0.08
N ASP A 214 -30.62 -12.55 0.01
CA ASP A 214 -30.37 -14.00 -0.06
C ASP A 214 -31.06 -14.76 1.06
N ARG A 215 -31.17 -14.15 2.25
CA ARG A 215 -31.90 -14.72 3.39
C ARG A 215 -33.41 -14.71 3.17
N ILE A 216 -33.96 -13.67 2.56
CA ILE A 216 -35.39 -13.58 2.22
C ILE A 216 -35.73 -14.57 1.09
N THR A 217 -34.90 -14.69 0.06
CA THR A 217 -35.09 -15.64 -1.03
C THR A 217 -34.96 -17.08 -0.52
N THR A 218 -34.00 -17.37 0.36
CA THR A 218 -33.88 -18.70 1.00
C THR A 218 -35.08 -18.99 1.90
N ALA A 219 -35.56 -18.01 2.67
CA ALA A 219 -36.76 -18.18 3.50
C ALA A 219 -38.04 -18.37 2.67
N LEU A 220 -38.18 -17.69 1.52
CA LEU A 220 -39.30 -17.87 0.59
C LEU A 220 -39.29 -19.25 -0.06
N ILE A 221 -38.13 -19.76 -0.46
CA ILE A 221 -38.00 -21.11 -1.01
C ILE A 221 -38.36 -22.16 0.05
N VAL A 222 -37.79 -22.05 1.26
CA VAL A 222 -38.06 -23.01 2.35
C VAL A 222 -39.52 -22.94 2.81
N GLY A 223 -40.09 -21.75 2.95
CA GLY A 223 -41.50 -21.55 3.30
C GLY A 223 -42.46 -22.04 2.23
N GLY A 224 -42.14 -21.82 0.95
CA GLY A 224 -42.91 -22.31 -0.20
C GLY A 224 -42.94 -23.84 -0.28
N PHE A 225 -41.80 -24.50 -0.07
CA PHE A 225 -41.74 -25.96 -0.03
C PHE A 225 -42.51 -26.55 1.17
N ALA A 226 -42.40 -25.97 2.37
CA ALA A 226 -43.13 -26.43 3.54
C ALA A 226 -44.66 -26.28 3.39
N GLY A 227 -45.13 -25.18 2.78
CA GLY A 227 -46.55 -24.97 2.48
C GLY A 227 -47.11 -25.97 1.46
N PHE A 228 -46.35 -26.28 0.41
CA PHE A 228 -46.76 -27.23 -0.63
C PHE A 228 -46.86 -28.67 -0.10
N PHE A 229 -45.91 -29.12 0.73
CA PHE A 229 -45.98 -30.45 1.35
C PHE A 229 -47.18 -30.60 2.28
N ARG A 230 -47.54 -29.57 3.04
CA ARG A 230 -48.71 -29.61 3.94
C ARG A 230 -50.03 -29.70 3.16
N PHE A 231 -50.15 -29.01 2.04
CA PHE A 231 -51.32 -29.09 1.16
C PHE A 231 -51.49 -30.48 0.52
N MET A 232 -50.39 -31.10 0.07
CA MET A 232 -50.41 -32.44 -0.53
C MET A 232 -50.81 -33.54 0.45
N ILE A 233 -50.46 -33.42 1.74
CA ILE A 233 -50.83 -34.40 2.77
C ILE A 233 -52.31 -34.28 3.16
N MET A 234 -52.91 -33.08 3.15
CA MET A 234 -54.31 -32.91 3.55
C MET A 234 -55.33 -33.37 2.50
N LYS A 235 -54.95 -33.46 1.21
CA LYS A 235 -55.88 -33.90 0.14
C LYS A 235 -56.17 -35.41 0.09
N LYS A 236 -55.60 -36.24 0.97
CA LYS A 236 -55.71 -37.70 0.88
C LYS A 236 -56.67 -38.40 1.86
N LYS A 237 -57.58 -37.67 2.51
CA LYS A 237 -58.60 -38.29 3.37
C LYS A 237 -60.00 -37.73 3.13
N THR A 238 -60.66 -38.24 2.09
CA THR A 238 -62.13 -38.37 2.10
C THR A 238 -62.45 -39.86 2.22
N PRO A 239 -63.01 -40.33 3.35
CA PRO A 239 -63.49 -41.70 3.44
C PRO A 239 -64.69 -41.87 2.51
N VAL A 240 -64.71 -42.99 1.79
CA VAL A 240 -65.90 -43.46 1.07
C VAL A 240 -66.89 -43.91 2.15
N ILE A 241 -68.06 -43.27 2.19
CA ILE A 241 -69.17 -43.70 3.03
C ILE A 241 -70.01 -44.64 2.16
N GLU A 242 -70.14 -45.89 2.61
CA GLU A 242 -71.05 -46.91 2.06
C GLU A 242 -72.53 -46.53 2.24
#